data_AF-A0A6A3G4S8-F1
#
_entry.id   AF-A0A6A3G4S8-F1
#
_cell.length_a   1.000
_cell.length_b   1.000
_cell.length_c   1.000
_cell.angle_alpha   90.00
_cell.angle_beta   90.00
_cell.angle_gamma   90.00
#
_symmetry.space_group_name_H-M   'P 1'
#
loop_
_entity.id
_entity.type
_entity.pdbx_description
1 polymer ?
#
loop_
_entity_poly.entity_id
_entity_poly.type
_entity_poly.pdbx_seq_one_letter_code
_entity_poly.pdbx_strand_id
1 'polypeptide(L)'
;MEQELRSTFLLANVTYRHRSSFLWCKQGKRSLQDYVLELHNLEAAMAGAPLSEDVKVTVFMDGVRTGPVRTELFRRQPKTFNEAVHIAMLEDHCVRSAQGHTPHVEASEGPTPMEVSLAESARSQRTQRASGRCFGCNQPGHFRRNCPTNPWKTPRDKKYAARPALNSLEATESENGDSQ
;
A
#
# COMPACT_ATOMS: atom_id res chain seq x y z
N MET A 1 45.28 44.00 -2.77
CA MET A 1 44.65 44.15 -1.44
C MET A 1 43.15 44.44 -1.52
N GLU A 2 42.66 45.57 -2.08
CA GLU A 2 41.20 45.82 -2.14
C GLU A 2 40.41 44.81 -2.98
N GLN A 3 40.93 44.41 -4.15
CA GLN A 3 40.26 43.45 -5.03
C GLN A 3 40.20 42.04 -4.42
N GLU A 4 41.18 41.73 -3.57
CA GLU A 4 41.34 40.46 -2.85
C GLU A 4 40.46 40.42 -1.59
N LEU A 5 40.33 41.55 -0.89
CA LEU A 5 39.34 41.73 0.18
C LEU A 5 37.91 41.66 -0.38
N ARG A 6 37.64 42.29 -1.53
CA ARG A 6 36.34 42.20 -2.19
C ARG A 6 36.04 40.77 -2.65
N SER A 7 36.98 40.05 -3.26
CA SER A 7 36.74 38.68 -3.73
C SER A 7 36.51 37.69 -2.58
N THR A 8 37.32 37.76 -1.51
CA THR A 8 37.19 36.92 -0.33
C THR A 8 35.88 37.20 0.43
N PHE A 9 35.53 38.48 0.60
CA PHE A 9 34.31 38.87 1.29
C PHE A 9 33.03 38.54 0.51
N LEU A 10 33.05 38.71 -0.82
CA LEU A 10 31.92 38.33 -1.69
C LEU A 10 31.69 36.82 -1.69
N LEU A 11 32.75 36.02 -1.81
CA LEU A 11 32.64 34.55 -1.76
C LEU A 11 32.18 34.05 -0.39
N ALA A 12 32.69 34.63 0.70
CA ALA A 12 32.24 34.34 2.06
C ALA A 12 30.76 34.73 2.29
N ASN A 13 30.31 35.85 1.71
CA ASN A 13 28.91 36.26 1.81
C ASN A 13 27.98 35.32 1.03
N VAL A 14 28.41 34.86 -0.15
CA VAL A 14 27.64 33.94 -1.00
C VAL A 14 27.53 32.54 -0.36
N THR A 15 28.63 32.00 0.16
CA THR A 15 28.64 30.72 0.87
C THR A 15 27.76 30.75 2.14
N TYR A 16 27.85 31.83 2.92
CA TYR A 16 26.97 32.05 4.07
C TYR A 16 25.49 32.09 3.66
N ARG A 17 25.16 32.81 2.58
CA ARG A 17 23.78 32.89 2.06
C ARG A 17 23.24 31.51 1.69
N HIS A 18 23.99 30.72 0.91
CA HIS A 18 23.56 29.37 0.53
C HIS A 18 23.43 28.45 1.75
N ARG A 19 24.36 28.53 2.70
CA ARG A 19 24.29 27.76 3.96
C ARG A 19 23.06 28.14 4.78
N SER A 20 22.77 29.43 4.91
CA SER A 20 21.56 29.91 5.58
C SER A 20 20.30 29.42 4.86
N SER A 21 20.23 29.59 3.54
CA SER A 21 19.12 29.09 2.73
C SER A 21 18.92 27.58 2.86
N PHE A 22 20.00 26.79 2.92
CA PHE A 22 19.92 25.34 3.13
C PHE A 22 19.24 25.03 4.47
N LEU A 23 19.70 25.63 5.56
CA LEU A 23 19.16 25.40 6.91
C LEU A 23 17.68 25.78 7.05
N TRP A 24 17.23 26.79 6.30
CA TRP A 24 15.84 27.26 6.31
C TRP A 24 14.98 26.67 5.19
N CYS A 25 15.52 25.77 4.37
CA CYS A 25 14.83 25.21 3.22
C CYS A 25 13.67 24.30 3.66
N LYS A 26 12.47 24.56 3.15
CA LYS A 26 11.24 23.80 3.43
C LYS A 26 10.57 23.37 2.14
N GLN A 27 9.98 22.18 2.11
CA GLN A 27 9.26 21.68 0.94
C GLN A 27 8.11 22.61 0.54
N GLY A 28 7.36 23.13 1.52
CA GLY A 28 6.21 24.00 1.25
C GLY A 28 5.20 23.31 0.33
N LYS A 29 4.69 24.02 -0.69
CA LYS A 29 3.73 23.47 -1.67
C LYS A 29 4.38 22.74 -2.85
N ARG A 30 5.71 22.67 -2.90
CA ARG A 30 6.44 22.08 -4.03
C ARG A 30 6.39 20.57 -4.01
N SER A 31 6.73 19.94 -5.15
CA SER A 31 6.93 18.50 -5.19
C SER A 31 8.11 18.12 -4.28
N LEU A 32 8.15 16.86 -3.85
CA LEU A 32 9.28 16.37 -3.07
C LEU A 32 10.58 16.39 -3.89
N GLN A 33 10.48 16.16 -5.20
CA GLN A 33 11.60 16.18 -6.14
C GLN A 33 12.22 17.58 -6.26
N ASP A 34 11.39 18.62 -6.44
CA ASP A 34 11.86 20.01 -6.52
C ASP A 34 12.56 20.45 -5.23
N TYR A 35 12.04 20.00 -4.08
CA TYR A 35 12.64 20.28 -2.77
C TYR A 35 14.01 19.62 -2.61
N VAL A 36 14.14 18.35 -2.98
CA VAL A 36 15.43 17.63 -2.96
C VAL A 36 16.43 18.29 -3.90
N LEU A 37 15.99 18.67 -5.10
CA LEU A 37 16.84 19.36 -6.06
C LEU A 37 17.33 20.71 -5.53
N GLU A 38 16.47 21.50 -4.87
CA GLU A 38 16.90 22.76 -4.27
C GLU A 38 17.94 22.55 -3.16
N LEU A 39 17.76 21.54 -2.30
CA LEU A 39 18.75 21.20 -1.27
C LEU A 39 20.10 20.83 -1.89
N HIS A 40 20.12 20.00 -2.93
CA HIS A 40 21.36 19.66 -3.63
C HIS A 40 21.99 20.87 -4.32
N ASN A 41 21.19 21.77 -4.91
CA ASN A 41 21.71 22.99 -5.52
C ASN A 41 22.35 23.91 -4.48
N LEU A 42 21.71 24.08 -3.32
CA LEU A 42 22.26 24.85 -2.21
C LEU A 42 23.53 24.19 -1.66
N GLU A 43 23.57 22.87 -1.57
CA GLU A 43 24.76 22.11 -1.19
C GLU A 43 25.92 22.32 -2.15
N ALA A 44 25.68 22.19 -3.45
CA ALA A 44 26.70 22.37 -4.49
C ALA A 44 27.20 23.82 -4.58
N ALA A 45 26.35 24.80 -4.29
CA ALA A 45 26.71 26.22 -4.30
C ALA A 45 27.53 26.66 -3.08
N MET A 46 27.54 25.87 -2.00
CA MET A 46 28.41 26.12 -0.86
C MET A 46 29.87 25.74 -1.20
N ALA A 47 30.66 26.72 -1.66
CA ALA A 47 32.11 26.57 -1.76
C ALA A 47 32.73 26.42 -0.35
N GLY A 48 33.05 25.20 0.07
CA GLY A 48 33.64 24.94 1.38
C GLY A 48 33.45 23.51 1.86
N ALA A 49 33.71 23.29 3.16
CA ALA A 49 33.48 21.99 3.77
C ALA A 49 31.99 21.64 3.75
N PRO A 50 31.61 20.43 3.31
CA PRO A 50 30.22 20.01 3.29
C PRO A 50 29.63 20.02 4.70
N LEU A 51 28.32 20.25 4.80
CA LEU A 51 27.60 20.07 6.05
C LEU A 51 27.72 18.62 6.54
N SER A 52 27.64 18.43 7.85
CA SER A 52 27.59 17.09 8.41
C SER A 52 26.25 16.41 8.04
N GLU A 53 26.28 15.09 7.89
CA GLU A 53 25.10 14.33 7.47
C GLU A 53 23.94 14.46 8.45
N ASP A 54 24.20 14.54 9.75
CA ASP A 54 23.17 14.75 10.78
C ASP A 54 22.42 16.08 10.59
N VAL A 55 23.12 17.16 10.22
CA VAL A 55 22.51 18.45 9.92
C VAL A 55 21.66 18.35 8.65
N LYS A 56 22.17 17.71 7.59
CA LYS A 56 21.41 17.53 6.34
C LYS A 56 20.15 16.71 6.55
N VAL A 57 20.26 15.59 7.28
CA VAL A 57 19.12 14.72 7.62
C VAL A 57 18.10 15.48 8.46
N THR A 58 18.55 16.22 9.47
CA THR A 58 17.66 17.01 10.33
C THR A 58 16.91 18.09 9.55
N VAL A 59 17.62 18.85 8.71
CA VAL A 59 17.02 19.88 7.84
C VAL A 59 16.02 19.25 6.88
N PHE A 60 16.38 18.12 6.25
CA PHE A 60 15.51 17.42 5.32
C PHE A 60 14.25 16.92 6.02
N MET A 61 14.39 16.13 7.10
CA MET A 61 13.27 15.59 7.85
C MET A 61 12.36 16.70 8.39
N ASP A 62 12.94 17.80 8.88
CA ASP A 62 12.18 18.94 9.37
C ASP A 62 11.55 19.78 8.26
N GLY A 63 12.13 19.77 7.05
CA GLY A 63 11.63 20.50 5.91
C GLY A 63 10.62 19.77 5.03
N VAL A 64 10.58 18.43 5.09
CA VAL A 64 9.53 17.62 4.46
C VAL A 64 8.17 17.96 5.12
N ARG A 65 7.15 18.14 4.28
CA ARG A 65 5.77 18.39 4.73
C ARG A 65 5.29 17.28 5.64
N THR A 66 4.50 17.64 6.66
CA THR A 66 3.78 16.68 7.48
C THR A 66 2.89 15.78 6.62
N GLY A 67 3.02 14.47 6.78
CA GLY A 67 2.31 13.47 5.98
C GLY A 67 2.98 12.10 6.03
N PRO A 68 2.55 11.14 5.19
CA PRO A 68 3.07 9.77 5.20
C PRO A 68 4.59 9.70 5.01
N VAL A 69 5.12 10.50 4.08
CA VAL A 69 6.57 10.61 3.81
C VAL A 69 7.35 11.00 5.06
N ARG A 70 6.93 12.05 5.78
CA ARG A 70 7.60 12.49 7.02
C ARG A 70 7.47 11.45 8.13
N THR A 71 6.31 10.80 8.25
CA THR A 71 6.10 9.71 9.22
C THR A 71 7.03 8.53 8.95
N GLU A 72 7.22 8.16 7.69
CA GLU A 72 8.11 7.06 7.30
C GLU A 72 9.58 7.38 7.60
N LEU A 73 10.00 8.63 7.40
CA LEU A 73 11.35 9.09 7.76
C LEU A 73 11.62 8.95 9.27
N PHE A 74 10.68 9.36 10.12
CA PHE A 74 10.82 9.19 11.57
C PHE A 74 10.85 7.73 12.00
N ARG A 75 10.07 6.86 11.32
CA ARG A 75 10.06 5.42 11.58
C ARG A 75 11.40 4.76 11.26
N ARG A 76 11.99 5.13 10.12
CA ARG A 76 13.23 4.50 9.62
C ARG A 76 14.51 5.11 10.16
N GLN A 77 14.47 6.35 10.66
CA GLN A 77 15.63 7.05 11.26
C GLN A 77 16.88 7.00 10.36
N PRO A 78 16.82 7.55 9.14
CA PRO A 78 17.96 7.53 8.22
C PRO A 78 19.18 8.22 8.84
N LYS A 79 20.38 7.68 8.55
CA LYS A 79 21.65 8.23 9.07
C LYS A 79 22.34 9.15 8.08
N THR A 80 21.92 9.12 6.82
CA THR A 80 22.50 9.92 5.74
C THR A 80 21.40 10.63 4.95
N PHE A 81 21.75 11.76 4.35
CA PHE A 81 20.85 12.55 3.53
C PHE A 81 20.32 11.75 2.34
N ASN A 82 21.20 11.02 1.65
CA ASN A 82 20.80 10.20 0.50
C ASN A 82 19.84 9.07 0.90
N GLU A 83 20.08 8.40 2.03
CA GLU A 83 19.14 7.39 2.55
C GLU A 83 17.77 8.01 2.84
N ALA A 84 17.74 9.19 3.47
CA ALA A 84 16.50 9.92 3.72
C ALA A 84 15.77 10.27 2.41
N VAL A 85 16.48 10.76 1.40
CA VAL A 85 15.91 11.06 0.07
C VAL A 85 15.32 9.80 -0.57
N HIS A 86 16.03 8.68 -0.54
CA HIS A 86 15.57 7.41 -1.11
C HIS A 86 14.29 6.91 -0.43
N ILE A 87 14.24 6.92 0.91
CA ILE A 87 13.04 6.57 1.68
C ILE A 87 11.88 7.49 1.29
N ALA A 88 12.13 8.79 1.23
CA ALA A 88 11.10 9.77 0.97
C ALA A 88 10.52 9.64 -0.45
N MET A 89 11.38 9.41 -1.47
CA MET A 89 10.96 9.16 -2.84
C MET A 89 10.14 7.88 -2.98
N LEU A 90 10.57 6.80 -2.29
CA LEU A 90 9.85 5.53 -2.31
C LEU A 90 8.45 5.66 -1.68
N GLU A 91 8.36 6.36 -0.54
CA GLU A 91 7.08 6.58 0.12
C GLU A 91 6.17 7.50 -0.68
N ASP A 92 6.69 8.58 -1.27
CA ASP A 92 5.90 9.47 -2.14
C ASP A 92 5.33 8.70 -3.35
N HIS A 93 6.13 7.82 -3.95
CA HIS A 93 5.65 6.91 -4.99
C HIS A 93 4.53 5.99 -4.47
N CYS A 94 4.72 5.33 -3.32
CA CYS A 94 3.72 4.44 -2.72
C CYS A 94 2.38 5.16 -2.47
N VAL A 95 2.43 6.34 -1.85
CA VAL A 95 1.25 7.16 -1.56
C VAL A 95 0.53 7.55 -2.85
N ARG A 96 1.27 8.03 -3.86
CA ARG A 96 0.69 8.41 -5.16
C ARG A 96 0.07 7.21 -5.89
N SER A 97 0.73 6.05 -5.85
CA SER A 97 0.21 4.81 -6.45
C SER A 97 -1.07 4.34 -5.76
N ALA A 98 -1.13 4.41 -4.43
CA ALA A 98 -2.34 4.06 -3.67
C ALA A 98 -3.50 5.02 -3.96
N GLN A 99 -3.21 6.31 -4.16
CA GLN A 99 -4.21 7.33 -4.43
C GLN A 99 -4.75 7.30 -5.87
N GLY A 100 -3.96 6.78 -6.82
CA GLY A 100 -4.40 6.51 -8.19
C GLY A 100 -5.32 5.29 -8.33
N HIS A 101 -5.53 4.54 -7.26
CA HIS A 101 -6.46 3.42 -7.21
C HIS A 101 -7.72 3.81 -6.41
N THR A 102 -8.50 4.76 -6.92
CA THR A 102 -9.93 4.79 -6.61
C THR A 102 -10.59 3.78 -7.53
N PRO A 103 -10.90 2.54 -7.10
CA PRO A 103 -11.92 1.80 -7.82
C PRO A 103 -13.19 2.62 -7.63
N HIS A 104 -13.64 3.28 -8.69
CA HIS A 104 -15.01 3.76 -8.78
C HIS A 104 -15.89 2.51 -8.81
N VAL A 105 -16.09 1.93 -7.63
CA VAL A 105 -17.08 0.91 -7.37
C VAL A 105 -18.38 1.68 -7.30
N GLU A 106 -19.09 1.74 -8.44
CA GLU A 106 -20.52 1.94 -8.38
C GLU A 106 -21.09 0.90 -7.42
N ALA A 107 -21.79 1.39 -6.41
CA ALA A 107 -22.34 0.60 -5.34
C ALA A 107 -23.32 -0.45 -5.89
N SER A 108 -22.86 -1.69 -5.95
CA SER A 108 -23.72 -2.86 -5.85
C SER A 108 -22.93 -3.99 -5.18
N GLU A 109 -23.07 -4.01 -3.85
CA GLU A 109 -22.85 -5.11 -2.91
C GLU A 109 -21.46 -5.80 -2.82
N GLY A 110 -20.65 -5.31 -1.86
CA GLY A 110 -19.68 -6.03 -1.00
C GLY A 110 -18.47 -6.73 -1.64
N PRO A 111 -17.24 -6.56 -1.09
CA PRO A 111 -16.86 -7.35 0.09
C PRO A 111 -15.96 -6.62 1.12
N THR A 112 -16.02 -7.10 2.37
CA THR A 112 -15.21 -6.66 3.51
C THR A 112 -13.73 -7.08 3.43
N PRO A 113 -12.84 -6.42 4.19
CA PRO A 113 -11.41 -6.40 3.93
C PRO A 113 -10.69 -7.53 4.65
N MET A 114 -10.19 -8.49 3.88
CA MET A 114 -8.92 -9.20 4.04
C MET A 114 -8.85 -10.26 2.93
N GLU A 115 -8.37 -9.90 1.75
CA GLU A 115 -7.93 -10.94 0.79
C GLU A 115 -6.59 -10.56 0.16
N VAL A 116 -5.58 -11.29 0.62
CA VAL A 116 -4.21 -11.29 0.13
C VAL A 116 -4.19 -12.13 -1.14
N SER A 117 -3.93 -11.47 -2.27
CA SER A 117 -3.27 -11.93 -3.50
C SER A 117 -3.45 -13.38 -4.00
N LEU A 118 -3.86 -13.45 -5.28
CA LEU A 118 -3.61 -14.52 -6.28
C LEU A 118 -4.55 -15.73 -6.27
N ALA A 119 -5.61 -15.64 -7.07
CA ALA A 119 -6.01 -16.78 -7.89
C ALA A 119 -6.71 -16.31 -9.18
N GLU A 120 -6.02 -16.44 -10.31
CA GLU A 120 -6.59 -16.39 -11.67
C GLU A 120 -7.75 -17.40 -11.88
N SER A 121 -8.05 -18.23 -10.88
CA SER A 121 -9.18 -19.15 -10.80
C SER A 121 -10.55 -18.46 -10.81
N ALA A 122 -10.70 -17.26 -10.22
CA ALA A 122 -12.01 -16.59 -10.14
C ALA A 122 -12.52 -16.11 -11.51
N ARG A 123 -11.63 -15.70 -12.44
CA ARG A 123 -12.01 -15.30 -13.80
C ARG A 123 -12.50 -16.49 -14.63
N SER A 124 -11.83 -17.64 -14.51
CA SER A 124 -12.23 -18.88 -15.19
C SER A 124 -13.56 -19.42 -14.66
N GLN A 125 -13.80 -19.35 -13.34
CA GLN A 125 -15.09 -19.74 -12.77
C GLN A 125 -16.22 -18.76 -13.14
N ARG A 126 -15.96 -17.46 -13.24
CA ARG A 126 -16.97 -16.45 -13.60
C ARG A 126 -17.42 -16.56 -15.06
N THR A 127 -16.49 -16.81 -16.00
CA THR A 127 -16.84 -17.07 -17.41
C THR A 127 -17.56 -18.40 -17.60
N GLN A 128 -17.23 -19.43 -16.82
CA GLN A 128 -17.94 -20.72 -16.85
C GLN A 128 -19.35 -20.64 -16.23
N ARG A 129 -19.54 -19.87 -15.14
CA ARG A 129 -20.88 -19.59 -14.55
C ARG A 129 -21.77 -18.81 -15.52
N ALA A 130 -21.26 -17.76 -16.14
CA ALA A 130 -21.99 -16.97 -17.13
C ALA A 130 -22.31 -17.78 -18.41
N SER A 131 -21.47 -18.76 -18.75
CA SER A 131 -21.67 -19.61 -19.93
C SER A 131 -22.66 -20.77 -19.73
N GLY A 132 -23.11 -21.05 -18.50
CA GLY A 132 -24.02 -22.17 -18.23
C GLY A 132 -23.46 -23.56 -18.58
N ARG A 133 -22.13 -23.69 -18.64
CA ARG A 133 -21.43 -24.94 -18.98
C ARG A 133 -21.04 -25.71 -17.71
N CYS A 134 -21.07 -27.03 -17.80
CA CYS A 134 -20.69 -27.93 -16.72
C CYS A 134 -19.20 -27.80 -16.36
N PHE A 135 -18.87 -27.55 -15.10
CA PHE A 135 -17.48 -27.45 -14.59
C PHE A 135 -16.65 -28.75 -14.67
N GLY A 136 -17.19 -29.82 -15.27
CA GLY A 136 -16.52 -31.14 -15.37
C GLY A 136 -16.26 -31.54 -16.80
N CYS A 137 -17.32 -31.56 -17.62
CA CYS A 137 -17.24 -31.95 -19.03
C CYS A 137 -17.36 -30.76 -20.01
N ASN A 138 -17.51 -29.53 -19.49
CA ASN A 138 -17.67 -28.28 -20.26
C ASN A 138 -18.85 -28.26 -21.25
N GLN A 139 -19.84 -29.16 -21.09
CA GLN A 139 -21.04 -29.18 -21.92
C GLN A 139 -22.12 -28.23 -21.34
N PRO A 140 -22.86 -27.50 -22.18
CA PRO A 140 -23.95 -26.63 -21.73
C PRO A 140 -25.18 -27.44 -21.26
N GLY A 141 -26.10 -26.77 -20.56
CA GLY A 141 -27.40 -27.34 -20.18
C GLY A 141 -27.44 -28.08 -18.84
N HIS A 142 -26.30 -28.24 -18.15
CA HIS A 142 -26.26 -28.80 -16.79
C HIS A 142 -25.04 -28.30 -16.01
N PHE A 143 -25.16 -28.29 -14.68
CA PHE A 143 -24.03 -28.02 -13.79
C PHE A 143 -23.35 -29.32 -13.32
N ARG A 144 -22.12 -29.24 -12.79
CA ARG A 144 -21.30 -30.39 -12.34
C ARG A 144 -22.07 -31.43 -11.52
N ARG A 145 -22.97 -30.97 -10.64
CA ARG A 145 -23.82 -31.84 -9.78
C ARG A 145 -24.77 -32.75 -10.57
N ASN A 146 -25.20 -32.31 -11.76
CA ASN A 146 -26.11 -33.02 -12.64
C ASN A 146 -25.41 -33.56 -13.89
N CYS A 147 -24.08 -33.66 -13.89
CA CYS A 147 -23.33 -34.17 -15.02
C CYS A 147 -23.65 -35.65 -15.29
N PRO A 148 -24.09 -36.02 -16.51
CA PRO A 148 -24.41 -37.41 -16.85
C PRO A 148 -23.16 -38.30 -16.82
N THR A 149 -21.99 -37.72 -17.08
CA THR A 149 -20.68 -38.39 -17.03
C THR A 149 -20.01 -38.29 -15.65
N ASN A 150 -20.75 -37.92 -14.59
CA ASN A 150 -20.14 -37.74 -13.26
C ASN A 150 -19.69 -39.10 -12.70
N PRO A 151 -18.41 -39.30 -12.36
CA PRO A 151 -17.89 -40.60 -11.90
C PRO A 151 -18.50 -41.08 -10.58
N TRP A 152 -19.12 -40.18 -9.80
CA TRP A 152 -19.81 -40.49 -8.55
C TRP A 152 -21.26 -40.97 -8.72
N LYS A 153 -21.81 -40.89 -9.94
CA LYS A 153 -23.11 -41.47 -10.29
C LYS A 153 -22.87 -42.76 -11.06
N THR A 154 -22.52 -43.83 -10.36
CA THR A 154 -22.75 -45.18 -10.92
C THR A 154 -24.25 -45.40 -11.10
N PRO A 155 -24.69 -46.19 -12.10
CA PRO A 155 -26.09 -46.56 -12.23
C PRO A 155 -26.52 -47.31 -10.97
N ARG A 156 -27.28 -46.64 -10.10
CA ARG A 156 -27.89 -47.29 -8.94
C ARG A 156 -29.06 -48.11 -9.47
N ASP A 157 -28.80 -49.37 -9.79
CA ASP A 157 -29.86 -50.34 -10.01
C ASP A 157 -30.83 -50.34 -8.83
N LYS A 158 -32.12 -50.29 -9.17
CA LYS A 158 -33.27 -50.35 -8.26
C LYS A 158 -33.10 -51.53 -7.30
N LYS A 159 -33.23 -51.30 -5.99
CA LYS A 159 -33.89 -52.21 -5.01
C LYS A 159 -33.82 -51.70 -3.55
N TYR A 160 -34.97 -51.81 -2.86
CA TYR A 160 -35.27 -51.65 -1.42
C TYR A 160 -35.26 -50.19 -0.88
N ALA A 161 -36.40 -49.57 -0.54
CA ALA A 161 -37.44 -49.84 0.47
C ALA A 161 -37.12 -49.27 1.87
N ALA A 162 -38.08 -48.46 2.36
CA ALA A 162 -38.32 -47.96 3.72
C ALA A 162 -37.34 -46.92 4.34
N ARG A 163 -37.86 -45.70 4.55
CA ARG A 163 -37.39 -44.77 5.60
C ARG A 163 -38.27 -44.97 6.84
N PRO A 164 -37.74 -45.05 8.06
CA PRO A 164 -38.44 -44.61 9.24
C PRO A 164 -38.19 -43.12 9.48
N ALA A 165 -39.23 -42.40 9.85
CA ALA A 165 -39.18 -41.00 10.28
C ALA A 165 -38.52 -40.89 11.67
N LEU A 166 -37.64 -39.90 11.85
CA LEU A 166 -37.15 -39.51 13.17
C LEU A 166 -38.10 -38.48 13.78
N ASN A 167 -38.57 -38.79 14.98
CA ASN A 167 -39.46 -38.00 15.81
C ASN A 167 -38.78 -36.73 16.38
N SER A 168 -39.58 -35.67 16.52
CA SER A 168 -39.38 -34.50 17.38
C SER A 168 -39.39 -34.86 18.86
N LEU A 169 -38.53 -34.21 19.65
CA LEU A 169 -38.67 -33.93 21.11
C LEU A 169 -37.82 -32.67 21.38
N GLU A 170 -38.38 -31.46 21.32
CA GLU A 170 -38.90 -30.63 22.44
C GLU A 170 -37.85 -30.00 23.35
N ALA A 171 -38.01 -28.69 23.52
CA ALA A 171 -37.20 -27.75 24.30
C ALA A 171 -37.58 -27.79 25.79
N THR A 172 -36.62 -27.50 26.67
CA THR A 172 -36.86 -26.75 27.91
C THR A 172 -35.65 -25.88 28.23
N GLU A 173 -35.96 -24.71 28.75
CA GLU A 173 -35.10 -23.54 28.94
C GLU A 173 -34.37 -23.55 30.31
N SER A 174 -33.28 -22.78 30.35
CA SER A 174 -32.66 -22.03 31.45
C SER A 174 -33.06 -22.25 32.93
N GLU A 175 -32.06 -22.28 33.81
CA GLU A 175 -31.97 -21.43 35.03
C GLU A 175 -30.54 -21.38 35.63
N ASN A 176 -30.03 -20.15 35.83
CA ASN A 176 -29.18 -19.54 36.90
C ASN A 176 -28.07 -20.38 37.60
N GLY A 177 -26.85 -19.90 37.91
CA GLY A 177 -26.33 -18.54 38.04
C GLY A 177 -26.34 -18.03 39.48
N ASP A 178 -25.45 -18.50 40.38
CA ASP A 178 -24.78 -17.69 41.43
C ASP A 178 -23.83 -18.55 42.29
N SER A 179 -22.63 -18.04 42.58
CA SER A 179 -21.70 -18.60 43.58
C SER A 179 -20.72 -17.52 44.01
N GLN A 180 -21.01 -16.89 45.14
CA GLN A 180 -20.03 -16.24 46.00
C GLN A 180 -20.47 -16.36 47.46
#